data_AF-A0A2H3E8F7-F1
#
_entry.id   AF-A0A2H3E8F7-F1
#
_cell.length_a   1.000
_cell.length_b   1.000
_cell.length_c   1.000
_cell.angle_alpha   90.00
_cell.angle_beta   90.00
_cell.angle_gamma   90.00
#
_symmetry.space_group_name_H-M   'P 1'
#
loop_
_entity.id
_entity.type
_entity.pdbx_description
1 polymer ?
#
loop_
_entity_poly.entity_id
_entity_poly.type
_entity_poly.pdbx_seq_one_letter_code
_entity_poly.pdbx_strand_id
1 'polypeptide(L)'
;MDAYEKPRIPSRYNPKDYERGLAEDRLRDTLVTLRHIFFKDKIPGHSLLSPHALWPTPLLERIVDLVHYGRLATVEDINKQLEWAYAKECGPRILDLIEEFCPVAGKASCTAKPPPSTSPFISTPLRRPLSASNTLNLHVGGPTTTPSRLNISWEPSQLTDLLGAPKDRKQTQCSACGGMGHNRRSFLQCICSEAH
;
A
#
# COMPACT_ATOMS: atom_id res chain seq x y z
N MET A 1 36.51 -17.00 29.42
CA MET A 1 35.88 -17.21 28.10
C MET A 1 34.43 -16.83 28.30
N ASP A 2 34.11 -15.56 28.10
CA ASP A 2 32.73 -15.10 28.19
C ASP A 2 31.91 -15.71 27.06
N ALA A 3 30.72 -16.20 27.36
CA ALA A 3 29.84 -16.80 26.38
C ALA A 3 29.47 -15.74 25.32
N TYR A 4 29.74 -16.03 24.06
CA TYR A 4 29.33 -15.18 22.95
C TYR A 4 27.80 -15.15 22.89
N GLU A 5 27.20 -14.07 23.34
CA GLU A 5 25.77 -13.86 23.22
C GLU A 5 25.47 -13.32 21.81
N LYS A 6 24.79 -14.14 21.00
CA LYS A 6 24.41 -13.75 19.64
C LYS A 6 23.45 -12.54 19.71
N PRO A 7 23.74 -11.42 19.03
CA PRO A 7 22.85 -10.27 19.04
C PRO A 7 21.45 -10.65 18.55
N ARG A 8 20.44 -10.39 19.39
CA ARG A 8 19.04 -10.56 18.99
C ARG A 8 18.70 -9.46 18.00
N ILE A 9 18.64 -9.81 16.72
CA ILE A 9 18.18 -8.88 15.68
C ILE A 9 16.72 -8.56 15.97
N PRO A 10 16.34 -7.28 16.17
CA PRO A 10 14.96 -6.94 16.40
C PRO A 10 14.12 -7.29 15.16
N SER A 11 13.05 -8.05 15.35
CA SER A 11 12.13 -8.39 14.26
C SER A 11 11.50 -7.12 13.70
N ARG A 12 11.67 -6.88 12.40
CA ARG A 12 10.99 -5.79 11.69
C ARG A 12 9.53 -6.17 11.51
N TYR A 13 8.64 -5.22 11.69
CA TYR A 13 7.23 -5.45 11.47
C TYR A 13 6.96 -5.64 9.97
N ASN A 14 6.12 -6.62 9.65
CA ASN A 14 5.63 -6.84 8.29
C ASN A 14 4.14 -6.42 8.26
N PRO A 15 3.82 -5.28 7.60
CA PRO A 15 2.46 -4.83 7.43
C PRO A 15 1.58 -5.89 6.74
N LYS A 16 0.30 -5.94 7.09
CA LYS A 16 -0.69 -6.71 6.34
C LYS A 16 -1.27 -5.81 5.25
N ASP A 17 -1.91 -6.40 4.25
CA ASP A 17 -2.66 -5.64 3.26
C ASP A 17 -3.85 -4.93 3.93
N TYR A 18 -4.07 -3.67 3.55
CA TYR A 18 -5.20 -2.85 4.00
C TYR A 18 -5.65 -1.92 2.88
N GLU A 19 -6.87 -1.41 3.00
CA GLU A 19 -7.36 -0.35 2.11
C GLU A 19 -6.89 1.00 2.64
N ARG A 20 -6.17 1.75 1.80
CA ARG A 20 -5.61 3.05 2.16
C ARG A 20 -6.71 4.10 2.26
N GLY A 21 -6.71 4.85 3.36
CA GLY A 21 -7.62 5.97 3.56
C GLY A 21 -7.07 7.30 3.04
N LEU A 22 -7.92 8.33 3.11
CA LEU A 22 -7.58 9.69 2.69
C LEU A 22 -6.42 10.28 3.50
N ALA A 23 -6.31 9.93 4.78
CA ALA A 23 -5.23 10.41 5.64
C ALA A 23 -3.87 9.86 5.19
N GLU A 24 -3.81 8.57 4.90
CA GLU A 24 -2.62 7.89 4.39
C GLU A 24 -2.21 8.40 3.01
N ASP A 25 -3.17 8.67 2.12
CA ASP A 25 -2.89 9.28 0.81
C ASP A 25 -2.30 10.68 0.95
N ARG A 26 -2.86 11.52 1.84
CA ARG A 26 -2.30 12.85 2.13
C ARG A 26 -0.90 12.78 2.72
N LEU A 27 -0.69 11.89 3.70
CA LEU A 27 0.62 11.66 4.29
C LEU A 27 1.63 11.26 3.20
N ARG A 28 1.26 10.36 2.30
CA ARG A 28 2.11 9.94 1.19
C ARG A 28 2.50 11.09 0.29
N ASP A 29 1.55 11.93 -0.13
CA ASP A 29 1.82 13.06 -1.01
C ASP A 29 2.75 14.11 -0.34
N THR A 30 2.54 14.34 0.96
CA THR A 30 3.42 15.22 1.74
C THR A 30 4.83 14.63 1.90
N LEU A 31 4.95 13.32 2.10
CA LEU A 31 6.26 12.65 2.15
C LEU A 31 6.99 12.69 0.79
N VAL A 32 6.26 12.63 -0.33
CA VAL A 32 6.85 12.84 -1.67
C VAL A 32 7.42 14.25 -1.76
N THR A 33 6.69 15.26 -1.29
CA THR A 33 7.16 16.66 -1.27
C THR A 33 8.39 16.81 -0.37
N LEU A 34 8.34 16.23 0.84
CA LEU A 34 9.47 16.22 1.78
C LEU A 34 10.72 15.57 1.16
N ARG A 35 10.57 14.49 0.41
CA ARG A 35 11.69 13.87 -0.32
C ARG A 35 12.36 14.84 -1.29
N HIS A 36 11.58 15.63 -2.03
CA HIS A 36 12.15 16.60 -2.97
C HIS A 36 12.90 17.73 -2.24
N ILE A 37 12.35 18.20 -1.12
CA ILE A 37 12.99 19.21 -0.27
C ILE A 37 14.29 18.64 0.32
N PHE A 38 14.22 17.48 0.95
CA PHE A 38 15.36 16.82 1.57
C PHE A 38 16.47 16.51 0.56
N PHE A 39 16.11 16.11 -0.66
CA PHE A 39 17.08 15.89 -1.72
C PHE A 39 17.83 17.18 -2.10
N LYS A 40 17.11 18.30 -2.26
CA LYS A 40 17.73 19.60 -2.55
C LYS A 40 18.66 20.06 -1.42
N ASP A 41 18.27 19.82 -0.17
CA ASP A 41 19.07 20.15 1.01
C ASP A 41 20.37 19.32 1.08
N LYS A 42 20.29 18.02 0.76
CA LYS A 42 21.43 17.09 0.87
C LYS A 42 22.36 17.07 -0.34
N ILE A 43 21.81 17.30 -1.53
CA ILE A 43 22.57 17.26 -2.77
C ILE A 43 22.31 18.58 -3.52
N PRO A 44 23.00 19.66 -3.10
CA PRO A 44 22.86 20.95 -3.76
C PRO A 44 23.45 20.91 -5.17
N GLY A 45 22.82 21.65 -6.08
CA GLY A 45 23.28 21.82 -7.47
C GLY A 45 22.67 20.84 -8.47
N HIS A 46 23.28 20.77 -9.67
CA HIS A 46 22.81 19.93 -10.77
C HIS A 46 23.34 18.49 -10.62
N SER A 47 22.73 17.73 -9.73
CA SER A 47 23.02 16.30 -9.60
C SER A 47 22.35 15.49 -10.70
N LEU A 48 23.04 14.48 -11.21
CA LEU A 48 22.46 13.46 -12.09
C LEU A 48 21.57 12.47 -11.31
N LEU A 49 21.59 12.52 -9.98
CA LEU A 49 20.79 11.66 -9.14
C LEU A 49 19.34 12.17 -9.07
N SER A 50 18.41 11.22 -9.06
CA SER A 50 17.01 11.51 -8.78
C SER A 50 16.77 11.53 -7.27
N PRO A 51 15.76 12.29 -6.77
CA PRO A 51 15.28 12.18 -5.38
C PRO A 51 14.98 10.75 -4.91
N HIS A 52 14.63 9.86 -5.86
CA HIS A 52 14.41 8.44 -5.60
C HIS A 52 15.67 7.70 -5.11
N ALA A 53 16.87 8.21 -5.39
CA ALA A 53 18.13 7.59 -4.96
C ALA A 53 18.37 7.71 -3.45
N LEU A 54 17.99 8.84 -2.85
CA LEU A 54 18.07 9.03 -1.39
C LEU A 54 16.87 8.42 -0.67
N TRP A 55 15.70 8.52 -1.28
CA TRP A 55 14.44 8.13 -0.68
C TRP A 55 13.55 7.38 -1.68
N PRO A 56 13.78 6.06 -1.82
CA PRO A 56 13.04 5.23 -2.77
C PRO A 56 11.54 5.20 -2.46
N THR A 57 10.71 5.05 -3.49
CA THR A 57 9.25 4.93 -3.32
C THR A 57 8.85 3.80 -2.35
N PRO A 58 9.44 2.60 -2.38
CA PRO A 58 9.10 1.55 -1.41
C PRO A 58 9.34 1.94 0.05
N LEU A 59 10.29 2.85 0.31
CA LEU A 59 10.54 3.35 1.66
C LEU A 59 9.42 4.30 2.11
N LEU A 60 8.90 5.14 1.20
CA LEU A 60 7.75 6.01 1.47
C LEU A 60 6.50 5.18 1.76
N GLU A 61 6.20 4.18 0.92
CA GLU A 61 5.06 3.28 1.14
C GLU A 61 5.18 2.56 2.49
N ARG A 62 6.38 2.06 2.82
CA ARG A 62 6.64 1.41 4.11
C ARG A 62 6.40 2.34 5.30
N ILE A 63 6.74 3.63 5.19
CA ILE A 63 6.44 4.61 6.26
C ILE A 63 4.94 4.71 6.46
N VAL A 64 4.18 4.91 5.37
CA VAL A 64 2.71 5.02 5.42
C VAL A 64 2.09 3.77 6.06
N ASP A 65 2.55 2.58 5.68
CA ASP A 65 2.06 1.33 6.24
C ASP A 65 2.37 1.20 7.73
N LEU A 66 3.59 1.56 8.16
CA LEU A 66 3.95 1.52 9.56
C LEU A 66 3.16 2.55 10.39
N VAL A 67 2.84 3.71 9.83
CA VAL A 67 1.99 4.73 10.47
C VAL A 67 0.57 4.22 10.63
N HIS A 68 0.00 3.61 9.58
CA HIS A 68 -1.35 3.01 9.64
C HIS A 68 -1.48 2.02 10.81
N TYR A 69 -0.44 1.21 11.06
CA TYR A 69 -0.41 0.26 12.17
C TYR A 69 0.11 0.83 13.50
N GLY A 70 0.34 2.14 13.59
CA GLY A 70 0.83 2.80 14.81
C GLY A 70 2.20 2.29 15.28
N ARG A 71 3.08 1.97 14.32
CA ARG A 71 4.42 1.40 14.59
C ARG A 71 5.56 2.41 14.57
N LEU A 72 5.28 3.68 14.27
CA LEU A 72 6.25 4.78 14.28
C LEU A 72 5.82 5.84 15.30
N ALA A 73 6.16 5.62 16.58
CA ALA A 73 5.88 6.60 17.64
C ALA A 73 7.10 7.47 17.96
N THR A 74 8.31 6.93 17.77
CA THR A 74 9.56 7.66 18.06
C THR A 74 10.57 7.57 16.92
N VAL A 75 11.63 8.38 16.98
CA VAL A 75 12.73 8.34 16.01
C VAL A 75 13.47 7.00 16.08
N GLU A 76 13.53 6.38 17.26
CA GLU A 76 14.08 5.03 17.45
C GLU A 76 13.26 3.98 16.71
N ASP A 77 11.92 4.09 16.71
CA ASP A 77 11.06 3.20 15.93
C ASP A 77 11.32 3.34 14.44
N ILE A 78 11.44 4.57 13.94
CA ILE A 78 11.79 4.85 12.54
C ILE A 78 13.14 4.20 12.20
N ASN A 79 14.17 4.45 13.02
CA ASN A 79 15.50 3.90 12.79
C ASN A 79 15.49 2.37 12.81
N LYS A 80 14.75 1.75 13.74
CA LYS A 80 14.64 0.31 13.89
C LYS A 80 13.84 -0.36 12.77
N GLN A 81 12.76 0.26 12.31
CA GLN A 81 11.86 -0.34 11.32
C GLN A 81 12.33 -0.14 9.87
N LEU A 82 13.05 0.95 9.62
CA LEU A 82 13.49 1.33 8.27
C LEU A 82 14.96 1.01 8.02
N GLU A 83 15.81 1.05 9.06
CA GLU A 83 17.29 0.96 8.93
C GLU A 83 17.83 1.91 7.84
N TRP A 84 17.19 3.06 7.71
CA TRP A 84 17.52 4.05 6.71
C TRP A 84 18.57 5.01 7.25
N ALA A 85 19.63 5.27 6.48
CA ALA A 85 20.78 6.08 6.92
C ALA A 85 20.39 7.48 7.42
N TYR A 86 19.32 8.06 6.88
CA TYR A 86 18.84 9.40 7.24
C TYR A 86 17.69 9.38 8.27
N ALA A 87 17.36 8.23 8.85
CA ALA A 87 16.27 8.09 9.82
C ALA A 87 16.42 9.04 11.02
N LYS A 88 17.64 9.28 11.49
CA LYS A 88 17.88 10.20 12.62
C LYS A 88 17.67 11.66 12.27
N GLU A 89 18.04 12.07 11.06
CA GLU A 89 17.96 13.46 10.62
C GLU A 89 16.56 13.82 10.13
N CYS A 90 15.92 12.91 9.40
CA CYS A 90 14.61 13.12 8.80
C CYS A 90 13.46 12.62 9.69
N GLY A 91 13.77 11.74 10.65
CA GLY A 91 12.80 11.15 11.58
C GLY A 91 11.90 12.16 12.29
N PRO A 92 12.44 13.24 12.90
CA PRO A 92 11.61 14.26 13.54
C PRO A 92 10.59 14.88 12.57
N ARG A 93 11.02 15.26 11.37
CA ARG A 93 10.11 15.81 10.34
C ARG A 93 9.03 14.81 9.93
N ILE A 94 9.36 13.52 9.87
CA ILE A 94 8.37 12.46 9.59
C ILE A 94 7.36 12.35 10.73
N LEU A 95 7.80 12.43 11.99
CA LEU A 95 6.90 12.39 13.14
C LEU A 95 5.97 13.60 13.18
N ASP A 96 6.47 14.80 12.86
CA ASP A 96 5.63 16.01 12.76
C ASP A 96 4.52 15.82 11.71
N LEU A 97 4.84 15.25 10.54
CA LEU A 97 3.85 14.93 9.51
C LEU A 97 2.85 13.86 9.98
N ILE A 98 3.30 12.87 10.75
CA ILE A 98 2.42 11.84 11.29
C ILE A 98 1.42 12.47 12.27
N GLU A 99 1.86 13.38 13.13
CA GLU A 99 0.98 14.08 14.07
C GLU A 99 -0.04 14.96 13.33
N GLU A 100 0.36 15.59 12.22
CA GLU A 100 -0.52 16.42 11.39
C GLU A 100 -1.63 15.62 10.69
N PHE A 101 -1.29 14.51 10.04
CA PHE A 101 -2.24 13.75 9.21
C PHE A 101 -2.91 12.59 9.95
N CYS A 102 -2.27 12.06 10.97
CA CYS A 102 -2.69 10.90 11.74
C CYS A 102 -2.56 11.21 13.25
N PRO A 103 -3.30 12.20 13.77
CA PRO A 103 -3.23 12.54 15.19
C PRO A 103 -3.51 11.29 15.99
N VAL A 104 -2.55 10.88 16.82
CA VAL A 104 -2.66 9.72 17.70
C VAL A 104 -3.68 10.07 18.79
N ALA A 105 -4.96 10.02 18.43
CA ALA A 105 -6.06 10.02 19.37
C ALA A 105 -5.90 8.73 20.17
N GLY A 106 -5.44 8.88 21.42
CA GLY A 106 -5.05 7.77 22.29
C GLY A 106 -6.01 6.59 22.17
N LYS A 107 -5.52 5.48 21.63
CA LYS A 107 -6.20 4.17 21.65
C LYS A 107 -7.64 4.18 21.09
N ALA A 108 -7.89 4.82 19.97
CA ALA A 108 -9.05 4.47 19.13
C ALA A 108 -8.56 4.18 17.71
N SER A 109 -8.23 2.91 17.52
CA SER A 109 -7.89 2.28 16.27
C SER A 109 -8.75 2.75 15.10
N CYS A 110 -8.12 3.04 13.96
CA CYS A 110 -8.76 3.06 12.63
C CYS A 110 -9.29 1.67 12.19
N THR A 111 -9.58 0.76 13.13
CA THR A 111 -10.46 -0.37 12.87
C THR A 111 -11.89 0.13 12.96
N ALA A 112 -12.40 0.59 11.82
CA ALA A 112 -13.84 0.67 11.61
C ALA A 112 -14.43 -0.74 11.82
N LYS A 113 -14.89 -1.01 13.04
CA LYS A 113 -15.74 -2.15 13.35
C LYS A 113 -17.11 -1.85 12.71
N PRO A 114 -17.65 -2.71 11.83
CA PRO A 114 -19.00 -2.49 11.31
C PRO A 114 -19.99 -2.51 12.49
N PRO A 115 -21.04 -1.66 12.47
CA PRO A 115 -21.97 -1.55 13.60
C PRO A 115 -22.65 -2.90 13.88
N PRO A 116 -22.90 -3.25 15.15
CA PRO A 116 -23.68 -4.43 15.47
C PRO A 116 -25.08 -4.27 14.86
N SER A 117 -25.39 -5.12 13.89
CA SER A 117 -26.75 -5.29 13.37
C SER A 117 -27.68 -5.55 14.55
N THR A 118 -28.43 -4.51 14.92
CA THR A 118 -29.47 -4.59 15.94
C THR A 118 -30.66 -5.29 15.29
N SER A 119 -30.59 -6.62 15.18
CA SER A 119 -31.77 -7.41 14.84
C SER A 119 -32.51 -7.69 16.15
N PRO A 120 -33.70 -7.13 16.37
CA PRO A 120 -34.50 -7.48 17.53
C PRO A 120 -34.94 -8.94 17.41
N PHE A 121 -34.77 -9.67 18.51
CA PHE A 121 -35.33 -10.99 18.74
C PHE A 121 -36.82 -11.02 18.37
N ILE A 122 -37.22 -11.98 17.54
CA ILE A 122 -38.57 -12.54 17.61
C ILE A 122 -38.42 -14.03 17.91
N SER A 123 -38.70 -14.36 19.18
CA SER A 123 -38.93 -15.72 19.64
C SER A 123 -40.30 -16.19 19.14
N THR A 124 -40.34 -17.20 18.28
CA THR A 124 -41.57 -17.97 18.02
C THR A 124 -41.33 -19.44 18.35
N PRO A 125 -42.07 -20.03 19.31
CA PRO A 125 -42.00 -21.46 19.60
C PRO A 125 -43.04 -22.26 18.79
N LEU A 126 -42.68 -23.53 18.58
CA LEU A 126 -43.57 -24.70 18.43
C LEU A 126 -44.28 -24.93 17.08
N ARG A 127 -43.85 -25.96 16.33
CA ARG A 127 -44.53 -27.27 16.21
C ARG A 127 -43.89 -28.16 15.14
N ARG A 128 -43.56 -29.41 15.52
CA ARG A 128 -43.32 -30.53 14.59
C ARG A 128 -44.66 -31.04 14.04
N PRO A 129 -44.64 -31.62 12.83
CA PRO A 129 -45.22 -32.95 12.70
C PRO A 129 -44.27 -33.93 12.00
N LEU A 130 -44.49 -35.22 12.32
CA LEU A 130 -43.82 -36.39 11.78
C LEU A 130 -44.33 -36.80 10.39
N SER A 131 -43.44 -37.45 9.64
CA SER A 131 -43.62 -38.54 8.65
C SER A 131 -44.61 -38.41 7.50
N ALA A 132 -44.09 -38.55 6.27
CA ALA A 132 -44.22 -39.78 5.49
C ALA A 132 -43.26 -39.80 4.29
N SER A 133 -42.75 -41.00 4.01
CA SER A 133 -41.84 -41.39 2.92
C SER A 133 -42.40 -41.10 1.52
N ASN A 134 -41.51 -40.95 0.53
CA ASN A 134 -41.47 -41.82 -0.66
C ASN A 134 -40.20 -41.66 -1.50
N THR A 135 -39.49 -42.78 -1.59
CA THR A 135 -38.68 -43.38 -2.67
C THR A 135 -38.23 -42.57 -3.90
N LEU A 136 -36.91 -42.70 -4.12
CA LEU A 136 -36.17 -42.98 -5.36
C LEU A 136 -36.26 -41.98 -6.52
N ASN A 137 -35.12 -41.37 -6.85
CA ASN A 137 -34.49 -41.66 -8.15
C ASN A 137 -32.98 -41.41 -8.14
N LEU A 138 -32.32 -42.31 -8.88
CA LEU A 138 -30.91 -42.61 -8.97
C LEU A 138 -30.34 -42.00 -10.26
N HIS A 139 -29.32 -41.14 -10.17
CA HIS A 139 -28.37 -40.88 -11.27
C HIS A 139 -27.13 -40.21 -10.67
N VAL A 140 -26.06 -40.96 -10.36
CA VAL A 140 -24.93 -41.33 -11.24
C VAL A 140 -24.22 -40.10 -11.82
N GLY A 141 -22.97 -39.87 -11.39
CA GLY A 141 -21.98 -39.12 -12.17
C GLY A 141 -21.16 -38.06 -11.41
N GLY A 142 -20.32 -38.48 -10.47
CA GLY A 142 -19.01 -37.83 -10.26
C GLY A 142 -17.95 -38.65 -11.00
N PRO A 143 -16.85 -38.06 -11.53
CA PRO A 143 -15.78 -37.65 -10.62
C PRO A 143 -15.03 -36.34 -10.98
N THR A 144 -14.56 -35.68 -9.92
CA THR A 144 -13.20 -35.15 -9.69
C THR A 144 -12.43 -34.51 -10.86
N THR A 145 -12.02 -33.23 -10.75
CA THR A 145 -10.60 -32.79 -10.57
C THR A 145 -10.36 -31.30 -10.89
N THR A 146 -9.67 -30.64 -9.94
CA THR A 146 -8.72 -29.51 -10.05
C THR A 146 -9.15 -28.07 -10.42
N PRO A 147 -8.79 -27.07 -9.59
CA PRO A 147 -8.72 -25.66 -10.00
C PRO A 147 -7.45 -25.38 -10.83
N SER A 148 -7.61 -24.57 -11.88
CA SER A 148 -6.52 -24.08 -12.73
C SER A 148 -5.50 -23.28 -11.92
N ARG A 149 -4.29 -23.84 -11.79
CA ARG A 149 -3.07 -23.11 -11.46
C ARG A 149 -2.68 -22.24 -12.67
N LEU A 150 -2.67 -20.91 -12.51
CA LEU A 150 -1.83 -20.05 -13.36
C LEU A 150 -0.38 -20.24 -12.92
N ASN A 151 0.30 -21.12 -13.65
CA ASN A 151 1.73 -21.35 -13.58
C ASN A 151 2.45 -20.18 -14.28
N ILE A 152 2.92 -19.19 -13.51
CA ILE A 152 3.88 -18.21 -14.02
C ILE A 152 5.26 -18.86 -13.88
N SER A 153 5.64 -19.58 -14.94
CA SER A 153 7.01 -20.06 -15.13
C SER A 153 7.86 -18.87 -15.60
N TRP A 154 8.86 -18.51 -14.80
CA TRP A 154 9.91 -17.56 -15.15
C TRP A 154 10.99 -18.31 -15.91
N GLU A 155 11.06 -18.12 -17.23
CA GLU A 155 12.18 -18.56 -18.06
C GLU A 155 12.84 -17.31 -18.67
N PRO A 156 14.15 -17.08 -18.42
CA PRO A 156 14.86 -15.92 -18.90
C PRO A 156 15.50 -16.23 -20.25
N SER A 157 14.83 -15.85 -21.33
CA SER A 157 15.47 -15.70 -22.63
C SER A 157 14.71 -14.69 -23.46
N GLN A 158 15.48 -13.78 -24.07
CA GLN A 158 15.23 -12.97 -25.28
C GLN A 158 15.89 -11.58 -25.06
N LEU A 159 17.21 -11.62 -24.90
CA LEU A 159 18.08 -10.46 -25.09
C LEU A 159 18.45 -10.45 -26.57
N THR A 160 17.60 -9.83 -27.39
CA THR A 160 17.86 -9.44 -28.79
C THR A 160 16.66 -8.63 -29.27
N ASP A 161 16.74 -7.30 -29.15
CA ASP A 161 16.01 -6.34 -30.01
C ASP A 161 16.53 -4.93 -29.69
N LEU A 162 17.81 -4.72 -30.02
CA LEU A 162 18.38 -3.39 -30.20
C LEU A 162 18.24 -3.04 -31.68
N LEU A 163 17.65 -1.87 -31.96
CA LEU A 163 17.37 -1.24 -33.27
C LEU A 163 15.94 -1.46 -33.84
N GLY A 164 14.92 -1.18 -33.02
CA GLY A 164 13.58 -0.83 -33.50
C GLY A 164 13.40 0.70 -33.50
N ALA A 165 13.08 1.26 -34.66
CA ALA A 165 12.69 2.68 -34.83
C ALA A 165 11.56 3.09 -33.85
N PRO A 166 11.50 4.37 -33.41
CA PRO A 166 10.51 4.82 -32.44
C PRO A 166 9.09 4.59 -33.00
N LYS A 167 8.40 3.61 -32.42
CA LYS A 167 6.98 3.34 -32.69
C LYS A 167 6.19 4.50 -32.12
N ASP A 168 5.61 5.32 -32.99
CA ASP A 168 4.75 6.45 -32.65
C ASP A 168 3.63 5.99 -31.69
N ARG A 169 3.82 6.29 -30.40
CA ARG A 169 2.84 5.97 -29.37
C ARG A 169 1.78 7.05 -29.45
N LYS A 170 0.64 6.72 -30.07
CA LYS A 170 -0.52 7.61 -30.18
C LYS A 170 -0.77 8.30 -28.83
N GLN A 171 -0.57 9.62 -28.78
CA GLN A 171 -0.80 10.40 -27.58
C GLN A 171 -2.28 10.29 -27.19
N THR A 172 -2.57 9.68 -26.05
CA THR A 172 -3.91 9.65 -25.48
C THR A 172 -4.24 11.01 -24.88
N GLN A 173 -5.38 11.59 -25.28
CA GLN A 173 -5.92 12.82 -24.69
C GLN A 173 -6.42 12.57 -23.27
N CYS A 174 -6.22 13.55 -22.38
CA CYS A 174 -6.80 13.52 -21.04
C CYS A 174 -8.31 13.74 -21.11
N SER A 175 -9.10 12.82 -20.57
CA SER A 175 -10.58 12.91 -20.60
C SER A 175 -11.15 14.04 -19.74
N ALA A 176 -10.35 14.65 -18.86
CA ALA A 176 -10.80 15.75 -18.00
C ALA A 176 -10.62 17.14 -18.65
N CYS A 177 -9.62 17.32 -19.52
CA CYS A 177 -9.29 18.63 -20.09
C CYS A 177 -9.06 18.64 -21.60
N GLY A 178 -9.09 17.47 -22.26
CA GLY A 178 -8.82 17.32 -23.69
C GLY A 178 -7.35 17.51 -24.09
N GLY A 179 -6.46 17.86 -23.16
CA GLY A 179 -5.04 18.11 -23.45
C GLY A 179 -4.28 16.84 -23.86
N MET A 180 -3.34 17.01 -24.80
CA MET A 180 -2.42 15.95 -25.24
C MET A 180 -1.17 15.90 -24.36
N GLY A 181 -0.59 14.71 -24.15
CA GLY A 181 0.76 14.56 -23.57
C GLY A 181 0.85 14.27 -22.06
N HIS A 182 -0.28 14.15 -21.34
CA HIS A 182 -0.28 13.74 -19.93
C HIS A 182 -1.34 12.65 -19.68
N ASN A 183 -0.96 11.62 -18.93
CA ASN A 183 -1.85 10.54 -18.49
C ASN A 183 -2.23 10.82 -17.03
N ARG A 184 -3.47 10.53 -16.62
CA ARG A 184 -3.96 10.62 -15.23
C ARG A 184 -3.05 9.91 -14.20
N ARG A 185 -2.20 8.97 -14.66
CA ARG A 185 -1.23 8.22 -13.83
C ARG A 185 0.20 8.76 -13.86
N SER A 186 0.49 9.79 -14.65
CA SER A 186 1.81 10.43 -14.69
C SER A 186 1.77 11.73 -13.89
N PHE A 187 2.67 11.86 -12.92
CA PHE A 187 2.82 12.99 -11.99
C PHE A 187 3.20 14.33 -12.64
N LEU A 188 3.15 14.45 -13.97
CA LEU A 188 3.22 15.75 -14.65
C LEU A 188 1.82 16.37 -14.59
N GLN A 189 1.65 17.26 -13.60
CA GLN A 189 0.41 17.93 -13.21
C GLN A 189 -0.45 18.35 -14.39
N CYS A 190 -1.66 17.82 -14.45
CA CYS A 190 -2.77 18.41 -15.17
C CYS A 190 -3.30 19.59 -14.34
N ILE A 191 -2.79 20.81 -14.58
CA ILE A 191 -3.30 22.03 -13.94
C ILE A 191 -4.42 22.57 -14.84
N CYS A 192 -5.65 22.11 -14.61
CA CYS A 192 -6.82 22.69 -15.26
C CYS A 192 -7.33 23.81 -14.37
N SER A 193 -6.88 25.04 -14.63
CA SER A 193 -7.49 26.22 -14.04
C SER A 193 -8.86 26.43 -14.70
N GLU A 194 -9.92 26.41 -13.91
CA GLU A 194 -11.27 26.80 -14.32
C GLU A 194 -11.23 28.26 -14.80
N ALA A 195 -11.38 28.47 -16.11
CA ALA A 195 -11.66 29.78 -16.68
C ALA A 195 -13.19 29.94 -16.71
N HIS A 196 -13.68 30.88 -15.89
CA HIS A 196 -15.05 31.38 -15.94
C HIS A 196 -15.16 32.53 -16.94
#